data_AF-A0A2C6E0J4-F1
#
_entry.id   AF-A0A2C6E0J4-F1
#
_cell.length_a   1.000
_cell.length_b   1.000
_cell.length_c   1.000
_cell.angle_alpha   90.00
_cell.angle_beta   90.00
_cell.angle_gamma   90.00
#
_symmetry.space_group_name_H-M   'P 1'
#
loop_
_entity.id
_entity.type
_entity.pdbx_description
1 polymer ?
#
loop_
_entity_poly.entity_id
_entity_poly.type
_entity_poly.pdbx_seq_one_letter_code
_entity_poly.pdbx_strand_id
1 'polypeptide(L)'
;MSKYLLAGLLLSGGMSVHANATEQTIFDANTMCTAKQTTEGTRYFPPCAYSPTQVYAEQELSYSSPSIVRNGLFKTAIEYTFQCESIRPLSLRYSVESDGVASISNRISGAASSELNTIPLTHGFSNSYISFEAMSGITGFQAIKPGCKLVVSKVVTYPEPTYFNQVASSLSSWNSTLSTMINISTPSTGYLTLLNSIDNTLDTLEFVLFEVEDPITIEQLNSDISQLRASKQILEQNCRAGTSAQLCTAELANIRSYANSSILLNEMKAQDLYRYINSQVNWLADKSIGRDYSMLSLVKNKLARIQ
;
A
#
# COMPACT_ATOMS: atom_id res chain seq x y z
N MET A 1 -53.92 6.68 12.90
CA MET A 1 -53.38 8.04 12.67
C MET A 1 -52.34 8.29 13.76
N SER A 2 -51.02 8.28 13.57
CA SER A 2 -50.18 8.85 12.47
C SER A 2 -50.53 10.34 12.32
N LYS A 3 -49.66 11.36 12.49
CA LYS A 3 -48.18 11.53 12.47
C LYS A 3 -47.82 12.74 13.38
N TYR A 4 -46.60 13.03 13.87
CA TYR A 4 -45.24 12.42 13.92
C TYR A 4 -44.49 13.06 15.13
N LEU A 5 -43.28 12.57 15.48
CA LEU A 5 -42.25 13.39 16.17
C LEU A 5 -41.30 13.99 15.11
N LEU A 6 -40.77 15.19 15.37
CA LEU A 6 -39.66 15.78 14.62
C LEU A 6 -38.48 16.02 15.59
N ALA A 7 -37.64 15.00 15.76
CA ALA A 7 -36.34 15.14 16.39
C ALA A 7 -35.34 15.61 15.34
N GLY A 8 -34.85 16.84 15.47
CA GLY A 8 -33.82 17.39 14.59
C GLY A 8 -32.46 16.79 14.89
N LEU A 9 -32.08 15.72 14.18
CA LEU A 9 -30.69 15.25 14.16
C LEU A 9 -29.86 16.19 13.29
N LEU A 10 -29.06 17.05 13.93
CA LEU A 10 -27.98 17.77 13.27
C LEU A 10 -26.84 16.78 12.99
N LEU A 11 -26.82 16.22 11.77
CA LEU A 11 -25.65 15.52 11.23
C LEU A 11 -24.55 16.55 10.98
N SER A 12 -23.66 16.73 11.97
CA SER A 12 -22.39 17.43 11.80
C SER A 12 -21.45 16.56 10.96
N GLY A 13 -21.72 16.48 9.65
CA GLY A 13 -20.86 15.87 8.66
C GLY A 13 -19.60 16.72 8.50
N GLY A 14 -18.59 16.46 9.34
CA GLY A 14 -17.25 17.01 9.21
C GLY A 14 -16.53 16.45 7.98
N MET A 15 -16.98 16.83 6.78
CA MET A 15 -16.23 16.57 5.55
C MET A 15 -15.04 17.51 5.52
N SER A 16 -13.90 17.04 6.02
CA SER A 16 -12.60 17.69 5.86
C SER A 16 -12.16 17.63 4.40
N VAL A 17 -12.77 18.47 3.55
CA VAL A 17 -12.37 18.68 2.16
C VAL A 17 -10.98 19.30 2.15
N HIS A 18 -9.94 18.47 2.08
CA HIS A 18 -8.56 18.92 1.83
C HIS A 18 -8.45 19.25 0.35
N ALA A 19 -8.84 20.48 0.02
CA ALA A 19 -8.87 20.98 -1.35
C ALA A 19 -7.47 21.31 -1.87
N ASN A 20 -7.09 20.66 -2.97
CA ASN A 20 -6.05 21.00 -3.94
C ASN A 20 -4.61 21.16 -3.40
N ALA A 21 -3.70 20.32 -3.92
CA ALA A 21 -2.27 20.63 -3.94
C ALA A 21 -2.00 21.90 -4.79
N THR A 22 -2.07 23.07 -4.16
CA THR A 22 -1.41 24.28 -4.66
C THR A 22 0.09 24.15 -4.44
N GLU A 23 0.89 24.48 -5.45
CA GLU A 23 2.35 24.37 -5.38
C GLU A 23 2.93 25.06 -4.13
N GLN A 24 3.65 24.30 -3.31
CA GLN A 24 4.18 24.77 -2.04
C GLN A 24 5.66 25.11 -2.18
N THR A 25 6.00 26.39 -1.98
CA THR A 25 7.40 26.83 -1.92
C THR A 25 7.98 26.43 -0.57
N ILE A 26 8.93 25.50 -0.57
CA ILE A 26 9.60 24.98 0.63
C ILE A 26 10.84 25.83 0.97
N PHE A 27 11.54 26.31 -0.05
CA PHE A 27 12.66 27.23 0.12
C PHE A 27 12.72 28.21 -1.05
N ASP A 28 13.00 29.47 -0.76
CA ASP A 28 13.27 30.51 -1.75
C ASP A 28 14.38 31.42 -1.22
N ALA A 29 15.55 31.39 -1.86
CA ALA A 29 16.68 32.20 -1.45
C ALA A 29 16.39 33.71 -1.52
N ASN A 30 15.47 34.14 -2.40
CA ASN A 30 15.15 35.54 -2.59
C ASN A 30 14.41 36.15 -1.39
N THR A 31 13.66 35.32 -0.64
CA THR A 31 12.86 35.74 0.52
C THR A 31 13.46 35.29 1.85
N MET A 32 14.19 34.18 1.87
CA MET A 32 14.70 33.57 3.10
C MET A 32 16.19 33.87 3.38
N CYS A 33 16.98 34.35 2.42
CA CYS A 33 18.42 34.61 2.61
C CYS A 33 18.76 36.11 2.50
N THR A 34 19.94 36.50 2.99
CA THR A 34 20.38 37.91 2.90
C THR A 34 20.88 38.24 1.48
N ALA A 35 20.21 39.16 0.80
CA ALA A 35 20.67 39.70 -0.49
C ALA A 35 21.88 40.64 -0.29
N LYS A 36 22.91 40.51 -1.15
CA LYS A 36 23.99 41.50 -1.28
C LYS A 36 24.32 41.70 -2.75
N GLN A 37 24.70 42.93 -3.11
CA GLN A 37 25.17 43.24 -4.46
C GLN A 37 26.67 42.93 -4.58
N THR A 38 27.05 42.20 -5.63
CA THR A 38 28.45 41.94 -6.00
C THR A 38 28.73 42.48 -7.39
N THR A 39 29.99 42.37 -7.84
CA THR A 39 30.41 42.68 -9.21
C THR A 39 29.73 41.80 -10.28
N GLU A 40 29.13 40.67 -9.88
CA GLU A 40 28.39 39.75 -10.76
C GLU A 40 26.85 39.91 -10.64
N GLY A 41 26.39 40.98 -9.98
CA GLY A 41 24.97 41.23 -9.70
C GLY A 41 24.55 40.80 -8.29
N THR A 42 23.24 40.62 -8.08
CA THR A 42 22.72 40.23 -6.77
C THR A 42 23.06 38.76 -6.48
N ARG A 43 23.52 38.50 -5.25
CA ARG A 43 23.78 37.16 -4.71
C ARG A 43 23.16 37.06 -3.33
N TYR A 44 22.70 35.86 -2.99
CA TYR A 44 22.09 35.55 -1.70
C TYR A 44 23.08 34.79 -0.82
N PHE A 45 23.13 35.15 0.46
CA PHE A 45 24.12 34.66 1.41
C PHE A 45 23.45 34.10 2.67
N PRO A 46 23.97 32.98 3.22
CA PRO A 46 23.73 32.56 4.58
C PRO A 46 24.00 33.63 5.66
N PRO A 47 23.37 33.50 6.85
CA PRO A 47 22.35 32.51 7.19
C PRO A 47 21.03 32.78 6.46
N CYS A 48 20.29 31.71 6.16
CA CYS A 48 18.93 31.80 5.63
C CYS A 48 17.93 31.43 6.72
N ALA A 49 16.83 32.18 6.82
CA ALA A 49 15.73 31.99 7.77
C ALA A 49 14.81 30.83 7.35
N TYR A 50 15.39 29.64 7.15
CA TYR A 50 14.65 28.42 6.85
C TYR A 50 14.00 27.85 8.12
N SER A 51 12.70 27.52 8.03
CA SER A 51 11.97 26.77 9.06
C SER A 51 11.51 25.41 8.51
N PRO A 52 11.52 24.33 9.32
CA PRO A 52 10.96 23.05 8.91
C PRO A 52 9.52 23.20 8.41
N THR A 53 9.21 22.51 7.31
CA THR A 53 7.92 22.63 6.61
C THR A 53 7.34 21.25 6.35
N GLN A 54 6.05 21.08 6.61
CA GLN A 54 5.31 19.85 6.30
C GLN A 54 4.47 20.03 5.04
N VAL A 55 4.39 18.99 4.22
CA VAL A 55 3.54 18.91 3.03
C VAL A 55 2.73 17.63 3.11
N TYR A 56 1.41 17.75 3.28
CA TYR A 56 0.51 16.60 3.35
C TYR A 56 0.29 16.01 1.96
N ALA A 57 0.24 14.68 1.87
CA ALA A 57 -0.06 14.00 0.63
C ALA A 57 -1.56 14.12 0.27
N GLU A 58 -1.87 14.29 -1.01
CA GLU A 58 -3.19 13.93 -1.51
C GLU A 58 -3.35 12.41 -1.41
N GLN A 59 -4.55 11.96 -1.05
CA GLN A 59 -4.86 10.55 -0.82
C GLN A 59 -6.35 10.27 -1.06
N GLU A 60 -6.67 9.07 -1.54
CA GLU A 60 -8.03 8.54 -1.60
C GLU A 60 -8.24 7.56 -0.43
N LEU A 61 -9.30 7.76 0.35
CA LEU A 61 -9.65 6.93 1.51
C LEU A 61 -10.98 6.16 1.31
N SER A 62 -11.63 6.32 0.16
CA SER A 62 -12.81 5.55 -0.19
C SER A 62 -12.51 4.05 -0.17
N TYR A 63 -13.36 3.30 0.55
CA TYR A 63 -13.21 1.86 0.79
C TYR A 63 -11.93 1.45 1.56
N SER A 64 -11.20 2.39 2.19
CA SER A 64 -10.10 2.01 3.08
C SER A 64 -10.65 1.41 4.38
N SER A 65 -10.59 0.09 4.53
CA SER A 65 -10.88 -0.58 5.80
C SER A 65 -9.59 -0.99 6.51
N PRO A 66 -9.57 -1.08 7.86
CA PRO A 66 -8.44 -1.63 8.59
C PRO A 66 -8.10 -3.08 8.19
N SER A 67 -9.07 -3.84 7.66
CA SER A 67 -8.89 -5.22 7.16
C SER A 67 -8.43 -5.30 5.70
N ILE A 68 -7.94 -4.20 5.13
CA ILE A 68 -7.34 -4.12 3.78
C ILE A 68 -6.08 -3.24 3.82
N VAL A 69 -6.11 -2.17 4.61
CA VAL A 69 -5.18 -1.02 4.51
C VAL A 69 -4.21 -0.93 5.68
N ARG A 70 -4.55 -1.45 6.87
CA ARG A 70 -3.78 -1.22 8.12
C ARG A 70 -2.32 -1.70 8.08
N ASN A 71 -2.04 -2.76 7.34
CA ASN A 71 -0.71 -3.37 7.21
C ASN A 71 -0.20 -3.33 5.76
N GLY A 72 -0.85 -2.55 4.90
CA GLY A 72 -0.46 -2.42 3.50
C GLY A 72 0.86 -1.68 3.33
N LEU A 73 1.57 -1.96 2.25
CA LEU A 73 2.62 -1.07 1.77
C LEU A 73 2.02 -0.01 0.84
N PHE A 74 2.46 1.23 1.05
CA PHE A 74 2.05 2.41 0.31
C PHE A 74 3.27 3.07 -0.31
N LYS A 75 3.02 3.94 -1.29
CA LYS A 75 4.02 4.73 -1.95
C LYS A 75 3.60 6.18 -1.95
N THR A 76 4.47 7.05 -1.45
CA THR A 76 4.34 8.50 -1.61
C THR A 76 5.24 8.96 -2.73
N ALA A 77 4.64 9.60 -3.75
CA ALA A 77 5.38 10.28 -4.80
C ALA A 77 5.42 11.78 -4.50
N ILE A 78 6.64 12.34 -4.48
CA ILE A 78 6.90 13.78 -4.35
C ILE A 78 7.27 14.31 -5.73
N GLU A 79 6.51 15.29 -6.23
CA GLU A 79 6.77 16.01 -7.47
C GLU A 79 7.29 17.41 -7.13
N TYR A 80 8.51 17.74 -7.56
CA TYR A 80 9.18 18.98 -7.16
C TYR A 80 10.12 19.54 -8.23
N THR A 81 10.44 20.82 -8.11
CA THR A 81 11.56 21.47 -8.82
C THR A 81 12.53 22.04 -7.79
N PHE A 82 13.83 21.73 -7.87
CA PHE A 82 14.86 22.37 -7.06
C PHE A 82 15.92 23.01 -7.94
N GLN A 83 15.59 24.17 -8.50
CA GLN A 83 16.59 24.99 -9.17
C GLN A 83 17.45 25.68 -8.10
N CYS A 84 18.76 25.46 -8.09
CA CYS A 84 19.68 26.25 -7.30
C CYS A 84 21.12 26.15 -7.79
N GLU A 85 21.69 27.28 -8.21
CA GLU A 85 23.12 27.41 -8.43
C GLU A 85 23.80 28.11 -7.24
N SER A 86 24.78 27.46 -6.64
CA SER A 86 25.54 27.99 -5.50
C SER A 86 26.96 27.42 -5.44
N ILE A 87 27.88 28.14 -4.80
CA ILE A 87 29.32 27.76 -4.73
C ILE A 87 29.54 26.42 -4.03
N ARG A 88 28.64 26.03 -3.12
CA ARG A 88 28.58 24.72 -2.47
C ARG A 88 27.17 24.16 -2.66
N PRO A 89 26.99 22.86 -2.96
CA PRO A 89 25.66 22.30 -3.18
C PRO A 89 24.72 22.53 -1.98
N LEU A 90 23.58 23.19 -2.22
CA LEU A 90 22.46 23.17 -1.29
C LEU A 90 21.75 21.82 -1.38
N SER A 91 21.42 21.25 -0.21
CA SER A 91 20.55 20.08 -0.13
C SER A 91 19.61 20.18 1.06
N LEU A 92 18.40 19.66 0.91
CA LEU A 92 17.37 19.66 1.94
C LEU A 92 17.09 18.21 2.37
N ARG A 93 17.22 17.93 3.67
CA ARG A 93 16.80 16.65 4.25
C ARG A 93 15.29 16.65 4.40
N TYR A 94 14.67 15.56 4.00
CA TYR A 94 13.26 15.30 4.18
C TYR A 94 13.03 13.88 4.71
N SER A 95 11.84 13.64 5.25
CA SER A 95 11.37 12.31 5.61
C SER A 95 9.89 12.10 5.27
N VAL A 96 9.49 10.83 5.12
CA VAL A 96 8.07 10.43 5.08
C VAL A 96 7.64 10.10 6.50
N GLU A 97 6.62 10.77 6.99
CA GLU A 97 6.09 10.61 8.35
C GLU A 97 4.59 10.28 8.35
N SER A 98 4.14 9.56 9.38
CA SER A 98 2.75 9.48 9.84
C SER A 98 2.74 9.56 11.36
N ASP A 99 1.84 10.34 11.96
CA ASP A 99 1.67 10.45 13.41
C ASP A 99 2.99 10.70 14.19
N GLY A 100 3.93 11.45 13.59
CA GLY A 100 5.26 11.74 14.16
C GLY A 100 6.28 10.60 14.05
N VAL A 101 5.96 9.50 13.37
CA VAL A 101 6.87 8.37 13.09
C VAL A 101 7.42 8.49 11.67
N ALA A 102 8.73 8.68 11.54
CA ALA A 102 9.42 8.69 10.25
C ALA A 102 9.72 7.27 9.75
N SER A 103 9.43 7.00 8.47
CA SER A 103 9.74 5.70 7.81
C SER A 103 11.00 5.74 6.95
N ILE A 104 11.21 6.83 6.20
CA ILE A 104 12.38 7.04 5.33
C ILE A 104 12.88 8.46 5.55
N SER A 105 14.20 8.67 5.60
CA SER A 105 14.83 9.99 5.52
C SER A 105 15.86 10.02 4.39
N ASN A 106 15.84 11.07 3.57
CA ASN A 106 16.74 11.23 2.43
C ASN A 106 16.99 12.73 2.14
N ARG A 107 17.71 13.09 1.07
CA ARG A 107 18.03 14.48 0.71
C ARG A 107 17.70 14.77 -0.75
N ILE A 108 17.20 15.97 -1.01
CA ILE A 108 17.10 16.56 -2.36
C ILE A 108 18.23 17.59 -2.49
N SER A 109 18.98 17.55 -3.59
CA SER A 109 20.00 18.57 -3.90
C SER A 109 19.50 19.52 -4.99
N GLY A 110 19.95 20.77 -4.94
CA GLY A 110 19.67 21.75 -5.99
C GLY A 110 20.44 21.46 -7.28
N ALA A 111 19.79 21.68 -8.42
CA ALA A 111 20.36 21.56 -9.77
C ALA A 111 20.36 22.91 -10.49
N ALA A 112 21.16 23.08 -11.56
CA ALA A 112 21.20 24.34 -12.30
C ALA A 112 19.90 24.60 -13.10
N SER A 113 19.24 23.53 -13.56
CA SER A 113 17.96 23.57 -14.28
C SER A 113 16.77 23.46 -13.34
N SER A 114 15.63 24.02 -13.77
CA SER A 114 14.32 23.92 -13.10
C SER A 114 13.57 22.64 -13.51
N GLU A 115 14.28 21.51 -13.60
CA GLU A 115 13.67 20.25 -14.06
C GLU A 115 12.68 19.71 -13.02
N LEU A 116 11.52 19.27 -13.53
CA LEU A 116 10.50 18.60 -12.74
C LEU A 116 10.99 17.18 -12.42
N ASN A 117 11.11 16.89 -11.13
CA ASN A 117 11.61 15.63 -10.61
C ASN A 117 10.53 14.92 -9.81
N THR A 118 10.50 13.60 -9.86
CA THR A 118 9.59 12.78 -9.06
C THR A 118 10.37 11.76 -8.25
N ILE A 119 10.20 11.76 -6.92
CA ILE A 119 10.77 10.74 -6.03
C ILE A 119 9.63 9.87 -5.47
N PRO A 120 9.57 8.57 -5.82
CA PRO A 120 8.72 7.59 -5.16
C PRO A 120 9.38 7.03 -3.89
N LEU A 121 8.61 6.89 -2.82
CA LEU A 121 9.07 6.43 -1.51
C LEU A 121 8.09 5.38 -0.99
N THR A 122 8.54 4.17 -0.68
CA THR A 122 7.68 3.08 -0.17
C THR A 122 7.69 3.02 1.35
N HIS A 123 6.52 2.95 2.01
CA HIS A 123 6.37 2.98 3.47
C HIS A 123 5.08 2.28 3.91
N GLY A 124 4.94 1.98 5.22
CA GLY A 124 3.78 1.31 5.79
C GLY A 124 2.65 2.25 6.28
N PHE A 125 2.47 3.43 5.66
CA PHE A 125 1.47 4.41 6.10
C PHE A 125 0.46 4.74 5.01
N SER A 126 -0.83 4.54 5.26
CA SER A 126 -1.89 4.92 4.31
C SER A 126 -2.17 6.43 4.33
N ASN A 127 -1.95 7.08 5.47
CA ASN A 127 -1.93 8.53 5.63
C ASN A 127 -0.48 8.96 5.80
N SER A 128 0.03 9.88 5.00
CA SER A 128 1.41 10.36 5.20
C SER A 128 1.61 11.82 4.80
N TYR A 129 2.67 12.40 5.33
CA TYR A 129 3.15 13.73 4.94
C TYR A 129 4.67 13.70 4.77
N ILE A 130 5.18 14.66 4.00
CA ILE A 130 6.61 14.90 3.86
C ILE A 130 7.03 15.99 4.83
N SER A 131 8.00 15.66 5.68
CA SER A 131 8.61 16.56 6.64
C SER A 131 9.93 17.07 6.07
N PHE A 132 10.02 18.33 5.69
CA PHE A 132 11.25 18.96 5.22
C PHE A 132 12.01 19.55 6.41
N GLU A 133 12.90 18.75 7.00
CA GLU A 133 13.44 18.98 8.33
C GLU A 133 14.57 20.03 8.38
N ALA A 134 15.58 19.90 7.51
CA ALA A 134 16.84 20.63 7.69
C ALA A 134 17.62 20.80 6.39
N MET A 135 18.06 22.03 6.11
CA MET A 135 18.86 22.34 4.93
C MET A 135 20.35 22.36 5.25
N SER A 136 21.17 21.78 4.36
CA SER A 136 22.62 21.81 4.39
C SER A 136 23.14 22.86 3.39
N GLY A 137 24.16 23.63 3.79
CA GLY A 137 24.71 24.75 3.01
C GLY A 137 24.05 26.12 3.28
N ILE A 138 23.14 26.22 4.25
CA ILE A 138 22.54 27.50 4.68
C ILE A 138 23.36 28.23 5.77
N THR A 139 24.63 27.86 5.95
CA THR A 139 25.56 28.47 6.92
C THR A 139 26.98 28.52 6.35
N GLY A 140 27.78 29.50 6.80
CA GLY A 140 29.17 29.69 6.37
C GLY A 140 29.35 30.45 5.05
N PHE A 141 30.56 30.38 4.48
CA PHE A 141 30.91 31.08 3.24
C PHE A 141 30.29 30.42 2.01
N GLN A 142 29.19 30.99 1.54
CA GLN A 142 28.47 30.55 0.35
C GLN A 142 27.77 31.73 -0.32
N ALA A 143 27.85 31.79 -1.64
CA ALA A 143 27.02 32.67 -2.47
C ALA A 143 26.07 31.81 -3.30
N ILE A 144 24.82 32.26 -3.38
CA ILE A 144 23.71 31.60 -4.08
C ILE A 144 23.24 32.55 -5.19
N LYS A 145 22.99 32.03 -6.40
CA LYS A 145 22.45 32.83 -7.50
C LYS A 145 20.95 33.14 -7.30
N PRO A 146 20.43 34.24 -7.87
CA PRO A 146 19.00 34.51 -7.89
C PRO A 146 18.20 33.36 -8.53
N GLY A 147 16.99 33.12 -8.04
CA GLY A 147 16.13 32.03 -8.53
C GLY A 147 16.43 30.66 -7.90
N CYS A 148 17.33 30.59 -6.90
CA CYS A 148 17.50 29.38 -6.11
C CYS A 148 16.24 29.11 -5.26
N LYS A 149 15.46 28.10 -5.64
CA LYS A 149 14.13 27.80 -5.11
C LYS A 149 13.84 26.30 -5.13
N LEU A 150 13.26 25.79 -4.05
CA LEU A 150 12.60 24.47 -4.00
C LEU A 150 11.09 24.68 -3.94
N VAL A 151 10.38 24.15 -4.94
CA VAL A 151 8.92 24.10 -4.98
C VAL A 151 8.50 22.64 -5.05
N VAL A 152 7.58 22.23 -4.18
CA VAL A 152 6.87 20.95 -4.29
C VAL A 152 5.55 21.25 -5.00
N SER A 153 5.43 20.79 -6.24
CA SER A 153 4.21 20.95 -7.03
C SER A 153 3.14 19.97 -6.58
N LYS A 154 3.52 18.79 -6.06
CA LYS A 154 2.58 17.74 -5.67
C LYS A 154 3.16 16.73 -4.67
N VAL A 155 2.30 16.17 -3.83
CA VAL A 155 2.58 14.96 -3.04
C VAL A 155 1.36 14.05 -3.13
N VAL A 156 1.54 12.77 -3.45
CA VAL A 156 0.45 11.80 -3.63
C VAL A 156 0.81 10.49 -2.94
N THR A 157 -0.04 9.99 -2.04
CA THR A 157 0.11 8.66 -1.42
C THR A 157 -0.90 7.68 -2.02
N TYR A 158 -0.41 6.49 -2.39
CA TYR A 158 -1.20 5.46 -3.07
C TYR A 158 -0.73 4.04 -2.72
N PRO A 159 -1.49 2.98 -3.05
CA PRO A 159 -1.11 1.60 -2.73
C PRO A 159 0.16 1.19 -3.47
N GLU A 160 1.10 0.51 -2.82
CA GLU A 160 2.33 0.04 -3.49
C GLU A 160 1.97 -1.08 -4.50
N PRO A 161 2.18 -0.88 -5.82
CA PRO A 161 1.57 -1.76 -6.82
C PRO A 161 2.15 -3.18 -6.88
N THR A 162 3.39 -3.38 -6.42
CA THR A 162 4.06 -4.68 -6.39
C THR A 162 3.52 -5.52 -5.23
N TYR A 163 3.44 -4.95 -4.04
CA TYR A 163 2.85 -5.55 -2.84
C TYR A 163 1.39 -5.96 -3.10
N PHE A 164 0.54 -5.05 -3.58
CA PHE A 164 -0.87 -5.38 -3.83
C PHE A 164 -1.05 -6.36 -5.03
N ASN A 165 -0.08 -6.42 -5.95
CA ASN A 165 -0.04 -7.49 -6.96
C ASN A 165 0.35 -8.85 -6.38
N GLN A 166 1.26 -8.91 -5.41
CA GLN A 166 1.58 -10.14 -4.69
C GLN A 166 0.37 -10.62 -3.91
N VAL A 167 -0.25 -9.76 -3.07
CA VAL A 167 -1.49 -10.09 -2.34
C VAL A 167 -2.56 -10.63 -3.30
N ALA A 168 -2.87 -9.94 -4.40
CA ALA A 168 -3.84 -10.42 -5.39
C ALA A 168 -3.45 -11.76 -6.06
N SER A 169 -2.15 -12.09 -6.14
CA SER A 169 -1.68 -13.39 -6.64
C SER A 169 -1.86 -14.48 -5.60
N SER A 170 -1.54 -14.20 -4.34
CA SER A 170 -1.71 -15.11 -3.20
C SER A 170 -3.17 -15.50 -3.00
N LEU A 171 -4.09 -14.52 -3.01
CA LEU A 171 -5.54 -14.77 -2.94
C LEU A 171 -6.00 -15.69 -4.09
N SER A 172 -5.52 -15.44 -5.31
CA SER A 172 -5.86 -16.26 -6.49
C SER A 172 -5.26 -17.67 -6.44
N SER A 173 -4.03 -17.81 -5.96
CA SER A 173 -3.33 -19.10 -5.82
C SER A 173 -4.07 -19.98 -4.80
N TRP A 174 -4.37 -19.41 -3.63
CA TRP A 174 -5.09 -20.05 -2.54
C TRP A 174 -6.46 -20.58 -2.97
N ASN A 175 -7.27 -19.79 -3.70
CA ASN A 175 -8.55 -20.28 -4.26
C ASN A 175 -8.36 -21.43 -5.26
N SER A 176 -7.33 -21.38 -6.11
CA SER A 176 -7.02 -22.44 -7.06
C SER A 176 -6.65 -23.76 -6.36
N THR A 177 -5.83 -23.68 -5.31
CA THR A 177 -5.40 -24.84 -4.52
C THR A 177 -6.58 -25.46 -3.75
N LEU A 178 -7.40 -24.65 -3.07
CA LEU A 178 -8.61 -25.15 -2.39
C LEU A 178 -9.64 -25.73 -3.37
N SER A 179 -9.81 -25.13 -4.55
CA SER A 179 -10.70 -25.66 -5.60
C SER A 179 -10.22 -27.03 -6.10
N THR A 180 -8.90 -27.19 -6.23
CA THR A 180 -8.28 -28.49 -6.55
C THR A 180 -8.56 -29.50 -5.44
N MET A 181 -8.46 -29.10 -4.16
CA MET A 181 -8.78 -29.97 -3.03
C MET A 181 -10.26 -30.40 -3.01
N ILE A 182 -11.21 -29.51 -3.34
CA ILE A 182 -12.65 -29.85 -3.48
C ILE A 182 -12.86 -30.87 -4.59
N ASN A 183 -12.20 -30.69 -5.74
CA ASN A 183 -12.32 -31.58 -6.89
C ASN A 183 -11.73 -32.97 -6.64
N ILE A 184 -10.65 -33.07 -5.86
CA ILE A 184 -10.02 -34.35 -5.50
C ILE A 184 -10.73 -35.01 -4.31
N SER A 185 -11.42 -34.26 -3.46
CA SER A 185 -12.23 -34.78 -2.35
C SER A 185 -13.53 -35.44 -2.85
N THR A 186 -13.43 -36.61 -3.48
CA THR A 186 -14.57 -37.42 -3.91
C THR A 186 -14.47 -38.85 -3.36
N PRO A 187 -15.60 -39.54 -3.09
CA PRO A 187 -15.59 -40.93 -2.65
C PRO A 187 -14.92 -41.91 -3.64
N SER A 188 -14.82 -41.52 -4.90
CA SER A 188 -14.14 -42.26 -5.97
C SER A 188 -12.61 -42.09 -6.00
N THR A 189 -12.07 -41.09 -5.31
CA THR A 189 -10.62 -40.84 -5.26
C THR A 189 -9.94 -41.89 -4.39
N GLY A 190 -8.89 -42.53 -4.91
CA GLY A 190 -8.07 -43.45 -4.12
C GLY A 190 -7.44 -42.76 -2.91
N TYR A 191 -7.55 -43.38 -1.73
CA TYR A 191 -7.10 -42.83 -0.45
C TYR A 191 -5.65 -42.30 -0.46
N LEU A 192 -4.71 -43.00 -1.12
CA LEU A 192 -3.32 -42.54 -1.23
C LEU A 192 -3.20 -41.27 -2.11
N THR A 193 -3.99 -41.18 -3.18
CA THR A 193 -4.04 -39.98 -4.05
C THR A 193 -4.60 -38.78 -3.27
N LEU A 194 -5.60 -39.01 -2.43
CA LEU A 194 -6.19 -37.97 -1.56
C LEU A 194 -5.15 -37.43 -0.57
N LEU A 195 -4.43 -38.30 0.16
CA LEU A 195 -3.39 -37.87 1.11
C LEU A 195 -2.26 -37.08 0.42
N ASN A 196 -1.74 -37.58 -0.71
CA ASN A 196 -0.72 -36.87 -1.48
C ASN A 196 -1.21 -35.49 -1.97
N SER A 197 -2.51 -35.36 -2.25
CA SER A 197 -3.12 -34.08 -2.68
C SER A 197 -3.31 -33.10 -1.52
N ILE A 198 -3.57 -33.61 -0.30
CA ILE A 198 -3.53 -32.79 0.92
C ILE A 198 -2.11 -32.29 1.17
N ASP A 199 -1.10 -33.15 1.04
CA ASP A 199 0.30 -32.75 1.26
C ASP A 199 0.74 -31.69 0.24
N ASN A 200 0.49 -31.88 -1.06
CA ASN A 200 0.77 -30.85 -2.07
C ASN A 200 -0.02 -29.54 -1.80
N THR A 201 -1.23 -29.63 -1.26
CA THR A 201 -2.04 -28.46 -0.88
C THR A 201 -1.41 -27.74 0.31
N LEU A 202 -1.00 -28.47 1.35
CA LEU A 202 -0.32 -27.93 2.53
C LEU A 202 0.99 -27.25 2.14
N ASP A 203 1.86 -27.91 1.38
CA ASP A 203 3.11 -27.34 0.88
C ASP A 203 2.88 -26.04 0.11
N THR A 204 1.82 -25.99 -0.73
CA THR A 204 1.46 -24.79 -1.50
C THR A 204 0.94 -23.66 -0.61
N LEU A 205 0.08 -23.96 0.38
CA LEU A 205 -0.45 -22.95 1.30
C LEU A 205 0.63 -22.45 2.27
N GLU A 206 1.56 -23.31 2.70
CA GLU A 206 2.72 -22.95 3.52
C GLU A 206 3.72 -22.08 2.74
N PHE A 207 3.91 -22.34 1.43
CA PHE A 207 4.66 -21.46 0.55
C PHE A 207 3.98 -20.09 0.39
N VAL A 208 2.67 -20.04 0.15
CA VAL A 208 1.92 -18.78 0.09
C VAL A 208 1.97 -18.02 1.43
N LEU A 209 1.92 -18.73 2.56
CA LEU A 209 2.08 -18.14 3.89
C LEU A 209 3.47 -17.52 4.10
N PHE A 210 4.52 -18.13 3.54
CA PHE A 210 5.88 -17.59 3.59
C PHE A 210 6.07 -16.34 2.71
N GLU A 211 5.42 -16.28 1.55
CA GLU A 211 5.49 -15.12 0.64
C GLU A 211 4.66 -13.90 1.09
N VAL A 212 3.70 -14.09 2.01
CA VAL A 212 2.76 -13.04 2.39
C VAL A 212 3.09 -12.44 3.75
N GLU A 213 3.59 -11.21 3.74
CA GLU A 213 3.82 -10.39 4.96
C GLU A 213 2.52 -9.82 5.56
N ASP A 214 1.37 -9.99 4.89
CA ASP A 214 0.10 -9.40 5.28
C ASP A 214 -0.68 -10.21 6.34
N PRO A 215 -0.96 -9.63 7.53
CA PRO A 215 -1.73 -10.28 8.59
C PRO A 215 -3.16 -10.73 8.20
N ILE A 216 -3.83 -10.04 7.27
CA ILE A 216 -5.21 -10.37 6.88
C ILE A 216 -5.25 -11.72 6.15
N THR A 217 -4.20 -12.02 5.41
CA THR A 217 -4.03 -13.30 4.71
C THR A 217 -3.44 -14.37 5.65
N ILE A 218 -2.42 -14.01 6.45
CA ILE A 218 -1.72 -14.91 7.39
C ILE A 218 -2.66 -15.63 8.35
N GLU A 219 -3.59 -14.93 9.02
CA GLU A 219 -4.45 -15.55 10.05
C GLU A 219 -5.33 -16.67 9.47
N GLN A 220 -5.97 -16.39 8.33
CA GLN A 220 -6.84 -17.35 7.68
C GLN A 220 -6.05 -18.48 7.01
N LEU A 221 -4.89 -18.21 6.39
CA LEU A 221 -4.01 -19.27 5.85
C LEU A 221 -3.54 -20.24 6.96
N ASN A 222 -3.21 -19.74 8.16
CA ASN A 222 -2.86 -20.59 9.30
C ASN A 222 -4.05 -21.44 9.78
N SER A 223 -5.26 -20.86 9.83
CA SER A 223 -6.49 -21.60 10.11
C SER A 223 -6.70 -22.73 9.10
N ASP A 224 -6.51 -22.41 7.81
CA ASP A 224 -6.71 -23.31 6.70
C ASP A 224 -5.72 -24.50 6.70
N ILE A 225 -4.43 -24.21 6.89
CA ILE A 225 -3.36 -25.21 7.06
C ILE A 225 -3.65 -26.11 8.27
N SER A 226 -4.11 -25.54 9.38
CA SER A 226 -4.45 -26.31 10.59
C SER A 226 -5.61 -27.28 10.36
N GLN A 227 -6.68 -26.84 9.69
CA GLN A 227 -7.83 -27.69 9.36
C GLN A 227 -7.43 -28.84 8.42
N LEU A 228 -6.67 -28.55 7.36
CA LEU A 228 -6.20 -29.57 6.41
C LEU A 228 -5.28 -30.61 7.08
N ARG A 229 -4.40 -30.18 8.00
CA ARG A 229 -3.58 -31.10 8.82
C ARG A 229 -4.45 -31.99 9.73
N ALA A 230 -5.51 -31.46 10.33
CA ALA A 230 -6.45 -32.25 11.14
C ALA A 230 -7.22 -33.27 10.27
N SER A 231 -7.77 -32.85 9.13
CA SER A 231 -8.42 -33.74 8.17
C SER A 231 -7.48 -34.84 7.65
N LYS A 232 -6.20 -34.53 7.40
CA LYS A 232 -5.18 -35.53 7.05
C LYS A 232 -5.09 -36.62 8.12
N GLN A 233 -4.96 -36.24 9.39
CA GLN A 233 -4.87 -37.19 10.50
C GLN A 233 -6.13 -38.07 10.64
N ILE A 234 -7.32 -37.49 10.45
CA ILE A 234 -8.59 -38.23 10.49
C ILE A 234 -8.65 -39.26 9.36
N LEU A 235 -8.27 -38.89 8.13
CA LEU A 235 -8.18 -39.82 7.00
C LEU A 235 -7.14 -40.91 7.26
N GLU A 236 -5.94 -40.54 7.74
CA GLU A 236 -4.86 -41.49 8.03
C GLU A 236 -5.24 -42.55 9.06
N GLN A 237 -6.08 -42.22 10.02
CA GLN A 237 -6.58 -43.14 11.04
C GLN A 237 -7.77 -43.97 10.54
N ASN A 238 -8.71 -43.34 9.83
CA ASN A 238 -10.04 -43.91 9.57
C ASN A 238 -10.27 -44.41 8.14
N CYS A 239 -9.28 -44.30 7.22
CA CYS A 239 -9.45 -44.65 5.80
C CYS A 239 -8.40 -45.63 5.23
N ARG A 240 -7.64 -46.29 6.09
CA ARG A 240 -6.79 -47.42 5.70
C ARG A 240 -7.63 -48.67 5.40
N ALA A 241 -7.07 -49.63 4.68
CA ALA A 241 -7.78 -50.88 4.36
C ALA A 241 -8.30 -51.57 5.64
N GLY A 242 -9.62 -51.82 5.70
CA GLY A 242 -10.30 -52.45 6.84
C GLY A 242 -11.10 -51.50 7.77
N THR A 243 -11.21 -50.21 7.46
CA THR A 243 -11.94 -49.22 8.28
C THR A 243 -13.34 -48.87 7.76
N SER A 244 -14.09 -48.04 8.49
CA SER A 244 -15.46 -47.64 8.15
C SER A 244 -15.51 -46.63 6.99
N ALA A 245 -15.99 -47.08 5.82
CA ALA A 245 -16.18 -46.24 4.64
C ALA A 245 -17.10 -45.03 4.87
N GLN A 246 -17.98 -45.08 5.89
CA GLN A 246 -18.84 -43.96 6.28
C GLN A 246 -18.03 -42.80 6.89
N LEU A 247 -17.02 -43.08 7.72
CA LEU A 247 -16.17 -42.05 8.33
C LEU A 247 -15.33 -41.33 7.25
N CYS A 248 -14.83 -42.07 6.27
CA CYS A 248 -14.12 -41.50 5.12
C CYS A 248 -15.01 -40.60 4.26
N THR A 249 -16.24 -41.05 4.01
CA THR A 249 -17.21 -40.26 3.22
C THR A 249 -17.61 -38.99 3.97
N ALA A 250 -17.74 -39.06 5.31
CA ALA A 250 -17.98 -37.88 6.14
C ALA A 250 -16.80 -36.92 6.13
N GLU A 251 -15.56 -37.40 6.28
CA GLU A 251 -14.38 -36.52 6.29
C GLU A 251 -14.11 -35.87 4.91
N LEU A 252 -14.36 -36.60 3.82
CA LEU A 252 -14.38 -36.04 2.48
C LEU A 252 -15.41 -34.90 2.34
N ALA A 253 -16.60 -35.04 2.95
CA ALA A 253 -17.60 -33.98 2.96
C ALA A 253 -17.17 -32.79 3.84
N ASN A 254 -16.50 -33.04 4.97
CA ASN A 254 -15.92 -32.00 5.84
C ASN A 254 -14.91 -31.16 5.07
N ILE A 255 -13.91 -31.80 4.43
CA ILE A 255 -12.88 -31.12 3.63
C ILE A 255 -13.51 -30.23 2.55
N ARG A 256 -14.50 -30.74 1.79
CA ARG A 256 -15.21 -29.96 0.77
C ARG A 256 -15.93 -28.76 1.37
N SER A 257 -16.66 -28.95 2.46
CA SER A 257 -17.45 -27.91 3.13
C SER A 257 -16.57 -26.79 3.67
N TYR A 258 -15.49 -27.17 4.35
CA TYR A 258 -14.51 -26.24 4.90
C TYR A 258 -13.74 -25.51 3.77
N ALA A 259 -13.21 -26.21 2.76
CA ALA A 259 -12.50 -25.57 1.64
C ALA A 259 -13.40 -24.59 0.85
N ASN A 260 -14.67 -24.94 0.66
CA ASN A 260 -15.65 -24.05 0.03
C ASN A 260 -15.94 -22.81 0.90
N SER A 261 -15.95 -22.97 2.22
CA SER A 261 -16.12 -21.86 3.16
C SER A 261 -14.92 -20.91 3.14
N SER A 262 -13.70 -21.44 3.10
CA SER A 262 -12.48 -20.62 2.98
C SER A 262 -12.37 -19.92 1.62
N ILE A 263 -12.79 -20.56 0.52
CA ILE A 263 -12.90 -19.89 -0.79
C ILE A 263 -13.84 -18.69 -0.70
N LEU A 264 -15.07 -18.85 -0.18
CA LEU A 264 -16.03 -17.75 -0.04
C LEU A 264 -15.50 -16.59 0.84
N LEU A 265 -14.78 -16.91 1.93
CA LEU A 265 -14.11 -15.91 2.78
C LEU A 265 -13.02 -15.15 2.01
N ASN A 266 -12.25 -15.86 1.18
CA ASN A 266 -11.18 -15.29 0.38
C ASN A 266 -11.71 -14.45 -0.80
N GLU A 267 -12.81 -14.87 -1.42
CA GLU A 267 -13.54 -14.10 -2.45
C GLU A 267 -14.08 -12.77 -1.90
N MET A 268 -14.63 -12.76 -0.68
CA MET A 268 -15.04 -11.52 -0.01
C MET A 268 -13.86 -10.58 0.23
N LYS A 269 -12.71 -11.09 0.70
CA LYS A 269 -11.47 -10.29 0.84
C LYS A 269 -10.99 -9.74 -0.51
N ALA A 270 -11.03 -10.55 -1.57
CA ALA A 270 -10.65 -10.13 -2.92
C ALA A 270 -11.61 -9.07 -3.49
N GLN A 271 -12.91 -9.17 -3.21
CA GLN A 271 -13.91 -8.17 -3.59
C GLN A 271 -13.72 -6.83 -2.86
N ASP A 272 -13.43 -6.87 -1.57
CA ASP A 272 -13.16 -5.67 -0.77
C ASP A 272 -11.86 -4.98 -1.22
N LEU A 273 -10.79 -5.75 -1.44
CA LEU A 273 -9.56 -5.23 -2.02
C LEU A 273 -9.78 -4.72 -3.46
N TYR A 274 -10.64 -5.36 -4.27
CA TYR A 274 -11.03 -4.86 -5.58
C TYR A 274 -11.70 -3.49 -5.51
N ARG A 275 -12.65 -3.28 -4.57
CA ARG A 275 -13.32 -1.98 -4.37
C ARG A 275 -12.30 -0.89 -4.04
N TYR A 276 -11.40 -1.17 -3.10
CA TYR A 276 -10.32 -0.26 -2.73
C TYR A 276 -9.41 0.07 -3.93
N ILE A 277 -8.78 -0.93 -4.55
CA ILE A 277 -7.86 -0.72 -5.69
C ILE A 277 -8.57 -0.07 -6.89
N ASN A 278 -9.85 -0.38 -7.15
CA ASN A 278 -10.62 0.30 -8.20
C ASN A 278 -10.83 1.78 -7.90
N SER A 279 -11.15 2.15 -6.65
CA SER A 279 -11.24 3.55 -6.24
C SER A 279 -9.90 4.28 -6.43
N GLN A 280 -8.80 3.66 -6.01
CA GLN A 280 -7.45 4.19 -6.16
C GLN A 280 -7.09 4.40 -7.64
N VAL A 281 -7.33 3.41 -8.50
CA VAL A 281 -7.07 3.54 -9.95
C VAL A 281 -7.90 4.68 -10.55
N ASN A 282 -9.18 4.83 -10.19
CA ASN A 282 -10.01 5.90 -10.75
C ASN A 282 -9.54 7.29 -10.29
N TRP A 283 -9.14 7.43 -9.01
CA TRP A 283 -8.60 8.68 -8.46
C TRP A 283 -7.21 9.02 -8.99
N LEU A 284 -6.36 8.03 -9.28
CA LEU A 284 -4.99 8.22 -9.78
C LEU A 284 -4.91 8.53 -11.28
N ALA A 285 -6.03 8.52 -12.00
CA ALA A 285 -6.08 8.67 -13.46
C ALA A 285 -5.52 10.01 -13.97
N ASP A 286 -5.64 11.09 -13.20
CA ASP A 286 -5.05 12.40 -13.49
C ASP A 286 -3.74 12.66 -12.72
N LYS A 287 -3.29 11.71 -11.88
CA LYS A 287 -2.22 11.96 -10.91
C LYS A 287 -0.79 11.77 -11.45
N SER A 288 -0.63 11.23 -12.67
CA SER A 288 0.66 11.05 -13.36
C SER A 288 1.71 10.21 -12.61
N ILE A 289 1.30 9.14 -11.92
CA ILE A 289 2.20 8.21 -11.20
C ILE A 289 2.93 7.20 -12.12
N GLY A 290 2.94 7.43 -13.44
CA GLY A 290 3.71 6.63 -14.41
C GLY A 290 3.34 5.13 -14.45
N ARG A 291 4.35 4.26 -14.38
CA ARG A 291 4.20 2.79 -14.45
C ARG A 291 3.29 2.23 -13.35
N ASP A 292 3.24 2.88 -12.20
CA ASP A 292 2.52 2.38 -11.04
C ASP A 292 1.01 2.36 -11.27
N TYR A 293 0.49 3.31 -12.05
CA TYR A 293 -0.91 3.33 -12.50
C TYR A 293 -1.28 2.08 -13.32
N SER A 294 -0.40 1.68 -14.25
CA SER A 294 -0.65 0.50 -15.09
C SER A 294 -0.55 -0.79 -14.29
N MET A 295 0.35 -0.86 -13.30
CA MET A 295 0.42 -1.98 -12.36
C MET A 295 -0.83 -2.07 -11.48
N LEU A 296 -1.30 -0.98 -10.86
CA LEU A 296 -2.55 -0.99 -10.09
C LEU A 296 -3.77 -1.37 -10.94
N SER A 297 -3.77 -0.97 -12.22
CA SER A 297 -4.79 -1.42 -13.18
C SER A 297 -4.73 -2.93 -13.46
N LEU A 298 -3.54 -3.54 -13.49
CA LEU A 298 -3.39 -5.00 -13.56
C LEU A 298 -3.84 -5.70 -12.27
N VAL A 299 -3.54 -5.12 -11.10
CA VAL A 299 -4.04 -5.62 -9.80
C VAL A 299 -5.57 -5.64 -9.77
N LYS A 300 -6.21 -4.53 -10.14
CA LYS A 300 -7.67 -4.43 -10.29
C LYS A 300 -8.22 -5.56 -11.17
N ASN A 301 -7.63 -5.74 -12.34
CA ASN A 301 -8.06 -6.75 -13.31
C ASN A 301 -7.81 -8.20 -12.86
N LYS A 302 -6.83 -8.44 -11.98
CA LYS A 302 -6.60 -9.74 -11.34
C LYS A 302 -7.66 -10.03 -10.28
N LEU A 303 -7.90 -9.09 -9.37
CA LEU A 303 -8.92 -9.22 -8.31
C LEU A 303 -10.35 -9.38 -8.85
N ALA A 304 -10.64 -8.79 -10.01
CA ALA A 304 -11.91 -8.95 -10.73
C ALA A 304 -12.14 -10.36 -11.32
N ARG A 305 -11.14 -11.26 -11.29
CA ARG A 305 -11.23 -12.65 -11.77
C ARG A 305 -11.19 -13.69 -10.65
N ILE A 306 -11.03 -13.24 -9.40
CA ILE A 306 -11.11 -14.10 -8.20
C ILE A 306 -12.58 -14.22 -7.75
N GLN A 307 -13.41 -13.25 -8.14
CA GLN A 307 -14.88 -13.20 -8.04
C GLN A 307 -15.53 -13.92 -9.23
#